data_AF-A0A7V6AP67-F1
#
_entry.id   AF-A0A7V6AP67-F1
#
_cell.length_a   1.000
_cell.length_b   1.000
_cell.length_c   1.000
_cell.angle_alpha   90.00
_cell.angle_beta   90.00
_cell.angle_gamma   90.00
#
_symmetry.space_group_name_H-M   'P 1'
#
loop_
_entity.id
_entity.type
_entity.pdbx_description
1 polymer ?
#
loop_
_entity_poly.entity_id
_entity_poly.type
_entity_poly.pdbx_seq_one_letter_code
_entity_poly.pdbx_strand_id
1 'polypeptide(L)'
;MTAKIFVGELDYEVSNAYNKSMTIDETTTLEELISLDAEVMKKLARHGLHTLSCPGELYCSLKCAAGARDIPLEHLLDDLNS
;
A
#
# COMPACT_ATOMS: atom_id res chain seq x y z
N MET A 1 -29.57 29.89 22.65
CA MET A 1 -28.48 30.34 21.77
C MET A 1 -27.42 29.26 21.76
N THR A 2 -27.34 28.50 20.68
CA THR A 2 -26.29 27.51 20.45
C THR A 2 -26.18 27.35 18.94
N ALA A 3 -24.99 27.65 18.41
CA ALA A 3 -24.74 27.88 17.00
C ALA A 3 -24.87 26.59 16.19
N LYS A 4 -25.59 26.66 15.05
CA LYS A 4 -25.52 25.66 13.98
C LYS A 4 -24.38 26.07 13.08
N ILE A 5 -23.29 25.30 13.06
CA ILE A 5 -22.25 25.46 12.06
C ILE A 5 -22.76 24.76 10.79
N PHE A 6 -23.13 25.55 9.79
CA PHE A 6 -23.32 25.09 8.41
C PHE A 6 -21.92 25.09 7.76
N VAL A 7 -21.28 23.92 7.73
CA VAL A 7 -20.19 23.68 6.77
C VAL A 7 -20.86 23.06 5.56
N GLY A 8 -20.71 23.71 4.40
CA GLY A 8 -21.38 23.32 3.17
C GLY A 8 -21.25 21.83 2.86
N GLU A 9 -22.31 21.30 2.28
CA GLU A 9 -22.40 19.96 1.67
C GLU A 9 -21.31 19.83 0.60
N LEU A 10 -20.09 19.52 1.02
CA LEU A 10 -19.19 18.72 0.22
C LEU A 10 -19.52 17.29 0.64
N ASP A 11 -20.41 16.69 -0.13
CA ASP A 11 -20.49 15.25 -0.29
C ASP A 11 -19.09 14.77 -0.70
N TYR A 12 -18.21 14.63 0.27
CA TYR A 12 -17.05 13.79 0.10
C TYR A 12 -17.65 12.40 0.09
N GLU A 13 -17.99 11.93 -1.11
CA GLU A 13 -18.09 10.52 -1.41
C GLU A 13 -16.76 9.93 -0.91
N VAL A 14 -16.75 9.49 0.35
CA VAL A 14 -15.74 8.60 0.88
C VAL A 14 -15.94 7.37 0.02
N SER A 15 -15.19 7.35 -1.08
CA SER A 15 -15.24 6.31 -2.07
C SER A 15 -14.70 5.06 -1.40
N ASN A 16 -15.59 4.35 -0.73
CA ASN A 16 -15.51 2.92 -0.42
C ASN A 16 -15.40 2.07 -1.72
N ALA A 17 -15.14 2.70 -2.87
CA ALA A 17 -14.90 2.10 -4.17
C ALA A 17 -13.52 1.43 -4.29
N TYR A 18 -12.62 1.59 -3.32
CA TYR A 18 -11.32 0.90 -3.29
C TYR A 18 -11.32 -0.41 -2.48
N ASN A 19 -12.48 -0.99 -2.20
CA ASN A 19 -12.57 -2.43 -1.88
C ASN A 19 -12.48 -3.28 -3.17
N LYS A 20 -11.63 -2.85 -4.10
CA LYS A 20 -11.25 -3.67 -5.25
C LYS A 20 -10.23 -4.65 -4.69
N SER A 21 -10.59 -5.92 -4.61
CA SER A 21 -9.65 -7.03 -4.42
C SER A 21 -8.66 -6.98 -5.57
N MET A 22 -7.63 -6.14 -5.43
CA MET A 22 -6.51 -6.06 -6.33
C MET A 22 -5.61 -7.21 -5.94
N THR A 23 -5.49 -8.20 -6.82
CA THR A 23 -4.48 -9.24 -6.68
C THR A 23 -3.12 -8.57 -6.84
N ILE A 24 -2.30 -8.64 -5.79
CA ILE A 24 -0.94 -8.10 -5.79
C ILE A 24 -0.05 -9.10 -6.53
N ASP A 25 0.69 -8.63 -7.53
CA ASP A 25 1.60 -9.44 -8.33
C ASP A 25 3.04 -8.92 -8.28
N GLU A 26 3.96 -9.62 -8.95
CA GLU A 26 5.38 -9.28 -8.96
C GLU A 26 5.72 -7.94 -9.62
N THR A 27 4.80 -7.39 -10.42
CA THR A 27 4.97 -6.14 -11.16
C THR A 27 4.47 -4.92 -10.39
N THR A 28 3.61 -5.15 -9.38
CA THR A 28 3.04 -4.12 -8.52
C THR A 28 4.16 -3.34 -7.84
N THR A 29 4.05 -2.01 -7.85
CA THR A 29 5.06 -1.10 -7.30
C THR A 29 4.90 -0.88 -5.81
N LEU A 30 5.97 -0.49 -5.12
CA LEU A 30 5.89 -0.17 -3.69
C LEU A 30 4.99 1.04 -3.42
N GLU A 31 4.96 2.03 -4.32
CA GLU A 31 4.06 3.19 -4.23
C GLU A 31 2.58 2.78 -4.22
N GLU A 32 2.20 1.87 -5.12
CA GLU A 32 0.84 1.33 -5.19
C GLU A 32 0.49 0.61 -3.88
N LEU A 33 1.37 -0.26 -3.38
CA LEU A 33 1.15 -1.02 -2.15
C LEU A 33 0.98 -0.15 -0.90
N ILE A 34 1.83 0.86 -0.75
CA ILE A 34 1.79 1.77 0.41
C ILE A 34 0.51 2.62 0.38
N SER A 35 -0.03 2.87 -0.82
CA SER A 35 -1.27 3.62 -1.01
C SER A 35 -2.54 2.78 -0.77
N LEU A 36 -2.44 1.45 -0.67
CA LEU A 36 -3.59 0.56 -0.46
C LEU A 36 -4.09 0.58 0.99
N ASP A 37 -3.26 0.16 1.93
CA ASP A 37 -3.65 -0.02 3.34
C ASP A 37 -2.41 0.03 4.26
N ALA A 38 -2.60 0.57 5.47
CA ALA A 38 -1.62 0.51 6.54
C ALA A 38 -1.26 -0.94 6.93
N GLU A 39 -2.16 -1.92 6.77
CA GLU A 39 -1.84 -3.33 6.99
C GLU A 39 -0.83 -3.88 5.97
N VAL A 40 -0.89 -3.44 4.71
CA VAL A 40 0.08 -3.82 3.68
C VAL A 40 1.49 -3.36 4.08
N MET A 41 1.61 -2.15 4.61
CA MET A 41 2.89 -1.64 5.12
C MET A 41 3.44 -2.50 6.27
N LYS A 42 2.58 -3.02 7.16
CA LYS A 42 3.02 -3.93 8.23
C LYS A 42 3.54 -5.25 7.67
N LYS A 43 2.88 -5.82 6.66
CA LYS A 43 3.35 -7.03 5.98
C LYS A 43 4.69 -6.79 5.29
N LEU A 44 4.82 -5.74 4.48
CA LEU A 44 6.08 -5.32 3.87
C LEU A 44 7.21 -5.17 4.91
N ALA A 45 6.90 -4.58 6.07
CA ALA A 45 7.87 -4.40 7.14
C ALA A 45 8.40 -5.74 7.72
N ARG A 46 7.54 -6.75 7.86
CA ARG A 46 7.92 -8.10 8.35
C ARG A 46 8.92 -8.79 7.42
N HIS A 47 8.82 -8.52 6.12
CA HIS A 47 9.75 -9.03 5.11
C HIS A 47 10.99 -8.15 4.91
N GLY A 48 11.15 -7.07 5.68
CA GLY A 48 12.32 -6.19 5.59
C GLY A 48 12.20 -5.06 4.55
N LEU A 49 11.00 -4.79 4.03
CA LEU A 49 10.71 -3.70 3.10
C LEU A 49 10.20 -2.41 3.80
N HIS A 50 10.50 -2.23 5.08
CA HIS A 50 10.14 -1.00 5.82
C HIS A 50 11.11 0.16 5.61
N THR A 51 12.35 -0.12 5.17
CA THR A 51 13.36 0.89 4.91
C THR A 51 13.40 1.21 3.42
N LEU A 52 12.67 2.25 3.03
CA LEU A 52 12.92 2.91 1.75
C LEU A 52 14.21 3.70 1.89
N SER A 53 15.29 3.20 1.29
CA SER A 53 16.61 3.86 1.40
C SER A 53 16.74 5.01 0.40
N CYS A 54 15.93 4.99 -0.66
CA CYS A 54 15.87 6.00 -1.70
C CYS A 54 14.41 6.22 -2.13
N PRO A 55 13.95 7.48 -2.34
CA PRO A 55 12.62 7.73 -2.90
C PRO A 55 12.35 7.03 -4.23
N GLY A 56 13.40 6.77 -5.02
CA GLY A 56 13.30 6.02 -6.28
C GLY A 56 12.87 4.55 -6.11
N GLU A 57 13.03 3.98 -4.92
CA GLU A 57 12.57 2.61 -4.63
C GLU A 57 11.04 2.49 -4.64
N LEU A 58 10.30 3.59 -4.44
CA LEU A 58 8.84 3.59 -4.53
C LEU A 58 8.33 3.14 -5.89
N TYR A 59 9.07 3.46 -6.95
CA TYR A 59 8.73 3.12 -8.33
C TYR A 59 9.27 1.76 -8.76
N CYS A 60 9.97 1.04 -7.87
CA CYS A 60 10.42 -0.31 -8.14
C CYS A 60 9.27 -1.30 -7.94
N SER A 61 9.21 -2.30 -8.83
CA SER A 61 8.31 -3.43 -8.66
C SER A 61 8.69 -4.26 -7.43
N LEU A 62 7.72 -5.00 -6.90
CA LEU A 62 7.90 -5.99 -5.84
C LEU A 62 9.05 -6.95 -6.13
N LYS A 63 9.14 -7.46 -7.36
CA LYS A 63 10.24 -8.32 -7.81
C LYS A 63 11.61 -7.67 -7.67
N CYS A 64 11.70 -6.40 -8.09
CA CYS A 64 12.94 -5.63 -8.00
C CYS A 64 13.34 -5.42 -6.53
N ALA A 65 12.39 -4.96 -5.71
CA ALA A 65 12.62 -4.67 -4.30
C ALA A 65 12.98 -5.91 -3.48
N ALA A 66 12.32 -7.04 -3.75
CA ALA A 66 12.60 -8.32 -3.13
C ALA A 66 13.96 -8.88 -3.56
N GLY A 67 14.27 -8.85 -4.86
CA GLY A 67 15.56 -9.30 -5.40
C GLY A 67 16.75 -8.50 -4.87
N ALA A 68 16.60 -7.18 -4.69
CA ALA A 68 17.65 -6.33 -4.14
C ALA A 68 18.00 -6.63 -2.67
N ARG A 69 17.10 -7.29 -1.95
CA ARG A 69 17.23 -7.59 -0.51
C ARG A 69 17.26 -9.10 -0.21
N ASP A 70 17.36 -9.94 -1.24
CA ASP A 70 17.33 -11.40 -1.14
C ASP A 70 16.08 -11.92 -0.39
N ILE A 71 14.94 -11.27 -0.59
CA ILE A 71 13.65 -11.66 -0.01
C ILE A 71 12.98 -12.69 -0.93
N PRO A 72 12.52 -13.84 -0.40
CA PRO A 72 11.76 -14.81 -1.18
C PRO A 72 10.43 -14.22 -1.68
N LEU A 73 10.36 -13.90 -2.98
CA LEU A 73 9.22 -13.22 -3.60
C LEU A 73 7.90 -14.00 -3.43
N GLU A 74 7.93 -15.33 -3.55
CA GLU A 74 6.73 -16.17 -3.42
C GLU A 74 6.07 -16.02 -2.04
N HIS A 75 6.85 -16.12 -0.96
CA HIS A 75 6.35 -15.95 0.40
C HIS A 75 5.81 -14.54 0.67
N LEU A 76 6.43 -13.53 0.05
CA LEU A 76 5.99 -12.15 0.15
C LEU A 76 4.63 -11.95 -0.56
N LEU A 77 4.46 -12.50 -1.76
CA LEU A 77 3.19 -12.42 -2.50
C LEU A 77 2.07 -13.18 -1.78
N ASP A 78 2.37 -14.34 -1.22
CA ASP A 78 1.41 -15.12 -0.42
C ASP A 78 0.94 -14.33 0.82
N ASP A 79 1.86 -13.72 1.56
CA ASP A 79 1.51 -12.92 2.74
C ASP A 79 0.70 -11.68 2.33
N LEU A 80 1.11 -10.98 1.28
CA LEU A 80 0.41 -9.77 0.80
C LEU A 80 -1.02 -10.05 0.33
N ASN A 81 -1.27 -11.19 -0.32
CA ASN A 81 -2.60 -11.56 -0.82
C ASN A 81 -3.48 -12.32 0.20
N SER A 82 -2.94 -12.71 1.35
CA SER A 82 -3.68 -13.37 2.45
C SER A 82 -4.51 -12.41 3.31
#